data_AF-A0A3D6BN90-F1
#
_entry.id   AF-A0A3D6BN90-F1
#
_cell.length_a   1.000
_cell.length_b   1.000
_cell.length_c   1.000
_cell.angle_alpha   90.00
_cell.angle_beta   90.00
_cell.angle_gamma   90.00
#
_symmetry.space_group_name_H-M   'P 1'
#
loop_
_entity.id
_entity.type
_entity.pdbx_description
1 polymer ?
#
loop_
_entity_poly.entity_id
_entity_poly.type
_entity_poly.pdbx_seq_one_letter_code
_entity_poly.pdbx_strand_id
1 'polypeptide(L)' 'AGVGEPWFDSVESVISHAAFSLGGVKGVEFGAGFAAADMKGSECNDPLRVSGGRIVTTTNNNGGVNGGITNGMPIVF' A
#
# COMPACT_ATOMS: atom_id res chain seq x y z
N ALA A 1 7.81 2.18 -9.41
CA ALA A 1 7.00 0.95 -9.41
C ALA A 1 7.92 -0.25 -9.59
N GLY A 2 7.58 -1.40 -9.02
CA GLY A 2 8.33 -2.65 -9.19
C GLY A 2 9.36 -2.98 -8.11
N VAL A 3 9.44 -2.19 -7.03
CA VAL A 3 10.26 -2.51 -5.85
C VAL A 3 9.46 -3.37 -4.87
N GLY A 4 10.09 -4.40 -4.29
CA GLY A 4 9.50 -5.31 -3.31
C GLY A 4 9.35 -6.73 -3.83
N GLU A 5 8.88 -7.63 -2.97
CA GLU A 5 8.55 -9.01 -3.33
C GLU A 5 7.33 -9.51 -2.54
N PRO A 6 6.64 -10.58 -2.99
CA PRO A 6 5.33 -10.91 -2.44
C PRO A 6 5.33 -11.50 -1.03
N TRP A 7 6.46 -12.02 -0.51
CA TRP A 7 6.41 -12.92 0.64
C TRP A 7 7.14 -12.43 1.89
N PHE A 8 8.47 -12.37 1.89
CA PHE A 8 9.28 -12.07 3.08
C PHE A 8 9.66 -10.59 3.15
N ASP A 9 10.23 -10.07 2.08
CA ASP A 9 10.76 -8.71 1.98
C ASP A 9 9.84 -7.81 1.16
N SER A 10 8.53 -7.96 1.39
CA SER A 10 7.54 -7.03 0.87
C SER A 10 7.86 -5.61 1.34
N VAL A 11 7.53 -4.60 0.52
CA VAL A 11 7.78 -3.20 0.90
C VAL A 11 7.09 -2.85 2.22
N GLU A 12 5.86 -3.34 2.41
CA GLU A 12 5.11 -3.16 3.64
C GLU A 12 5.78 -3.86 4.83
N SER A 13 6.33 -5.06 4.63
CA SER A 13 7.06 -5.82 5.66
C SER A 13 8.32 -5.06 6.14
N VAL A 14 9.12 -4.57 5.19
CA VAL A 14 10.38 -3.86 5.51
C VAL A 14 10.10 -2.54 6.21
N ILE A 15 9.10 -1.77 5.74
CA ILE A 15 8.68 -0.53 6.39
C ILE A 15 8.13 -0.81 7.79
N SER A 16 7.27 -1.82 7.93
CA SER A 16 6.70 -2.19 9.23
C SER A 16 7.77 -2.61 10.22
N HIS A 17 8.78 -3.37 9.79
CA HIS A 17 9.89 -3.76 10.63
C HIS A 17 10.65 -2.54 11.16
N ALA A 18 10.96 -1.57 10.30
CA ALA A 18 11.60 -0.33 10.70
C ALA A 18 10.70 0.50 11.64
N ALA A 19 9.41 0.63 11.34
CA ALA A 19 8.47 1.38 12.16
C ALA A 19 8.29 0.77 13.57
N PHE A 20 8.18 -0.55 13.68
CA PHE A 20 8.06 -1.25 14.97
C PHE A 20 9.36 -1.27 15.78
N SER A 21 10.50 -0.93 15.19
CA SER A 21 11.74 -0.71 15.95
C SER A 21 11.68 0.54 16.84
N LEU A 22 10.76 1.46 16.56
CA LEU A 22 10.55 2.67 17.34
C LEU A 22 9.74 2.36 18.62
N GLY A 23 10.27 2.80 19.76
CA GLY A 23 9.63 2.61 21.05
C GLY A 23 8.23 3.22 21.10
N GLY A 24 7.26 2.45 21.60
CA GLY A 24 5.87 2.91 21.76
C GLY A 24 4.95 2.62 20.57
N VAL A 25 5.49 2.23 19.41
CA VAL A 25 4.68 1.79 18.27
C VAL A 25 3.99 0.46 18.61
N LYS A 26 2.68 0.38 18.30
CA LYS A 26 1.83 -0.80 18.53
C LYS A 26 0.97 -1.18 17.34
N GLY A 27 0.96 -0.36 16.29
CA GLY A 27 0.23 -0.59 15.05
C GLY A 27 0.86 0.23 13.93
N VAL A 28 0.82 -0.32 12.73
CA VAL A 28 1.20 0.32 11.46
C VAL A 28 0.13 -0.10 10.47
N GLU A 29 -0.31 0.83 9.62
CA GLU A 29 -1.33 0.57 8.63
C GLU A 29 -0.94 1.23 7.31
N PHE A 30 -1.34 0.66 6.17
CA PHE A 30 -0.99 1.19 4.85
C PHE A 30 -2.25 1.61 4.09
N GLY A 31 -2.21 2.76 3.44
CA GLY A 31 -3.34 3.26 2.65
C GLY A 31 -4.63 3.42 3.48
N ALA A 32 -5.69 2.70 3.10
CA ALA A 32 -6.95 2.65 3.83
C ALA A 32 -6.84 1.89 5.17
N GLY A 33 -5.73 1.19 5.40
CA GLY A 33 -5.37 0.62 6.68
C GLY A 33 -6.39 -0.35 7.23
N PHE A 34 -6.67 -0.26 8.53
CA PHE A 34 -7.66 -1.13 9.17
C PHE A 34 -9.09 -0.90 8.67
N ALA A 35 -9.42 0.29 8.17
CA ALA A 35 -10.74 0.58 7.62
C ALA A 35 -11.06 -0.25 6.36
N ALA A 36 -10.04 -0.74 5.64
CA ALA A 36 -10.23 -1.64 4.50
C ALA A 36 -11.00 -2.92 4.86
N ALA A 37 -10.91 -3.38 6.11
CA ALA A 37 -11.64 -4.56 6.59
C ALA A 37 -13.17 -4.37 6.59
N ASP A 38 -13.65 -3.12 6.70
CA ASP A 38 -15.08 -2.78 6.71
C ASP A 38 -15.60 -2.39 5.31
N MET A 39 -14.73 -2.33 4.30
CA MET A 39 -15.07 -1.92 2.94
C MET A 39 -15.49 -3.09 2.07
N LYS A 40 -16.37 -2.83 1.10
CA LYS A 40 -16.60 -3.79 0.01
C LYS A 40 -15.38 -3.80 -0.91
N GLY A 41 -15.11 -4.93 -1.56
CA GLY A 41 -14.05 -5.02 -2.56
C GLY A 41 -14.19 -3.99 -3.70
N SER A 42 -15.42 -3.63 -4.06
CA SER A 42 -15.70 -2.57 -5.05
C SER A 42 -15.28 -1.16 -4.60
N GLU A 43 -15.17 -0.95 -3.29
CA GLU A 43 -14.79 0.33 -2.68
C GLU A 43 -13.29 0.34 -2.31
N CYS A 44 -12.76 -0.81 -1.91
CA CYS A 44 -11.36 -0.96 -1.47
C CYS A 44 -10.37 -0.98 -2.63
N ASN A 45 -10.74 -1.59 -3.76
CA ASN A 45 -9.83 -1.67 -4.91
C ASN A 45 -9.53 -0.29 -5.49
N ASP A 46 -8.34 -0.17 -6.10
CA ASP A 46 -7.90 1.06 -6.77
C ASP A 46 -7.96 0.88 -8.30
N PRO A 47 -9.04 1.32 -8.99
CA PRO A 47 -9.14 1.23 -10.43
C PRO A 47 -7.98 1.93 -11.16
N LEU A 48 -7.47 1.28 -12.20
CA LEU A 48 -6.44 1.86 -13.07
C LEU A 48 -7.07 2.80 -14.10
N ARG A 49 -6.39 3.92 -14.36
CA ARG A 49 -6.71 4.87 -15.44
C ARG A 49 -5.45 5.37 -16.11
N VAL A 50 -5.59 5.90 -17.31
CA VAL A 50 -4.50 6.57 -18.03
C VAL A 50 -4.56 8.08 -17.73
N SER A 51 -3.43 8.66 -17.33
CA SER A 51 -3.29 10.11 -17.15
C SER A 51 -1.94 10.56 -17.69
N GLY A 52 -1.95 11.46 -18.68
CA GLY A 52 -0.71 11.96 -19.29
C GLY A 52 0.18 10.86 -19.90
N GLY A 53 -0.42 9.80 -20.45
CA GLY A 53 0.32 8.65 -21.01
C GLY A 53 0.88 7.67 -19.97
N ARG A 54 0.57 7.85 -18.69
CA ARG A 54 0.98 6.95 -17.59
C ARG A 54 -0.22 6.21 -17.02
N ILE A 55 -0.01 4.97 -16.59
CA ILE A 55 -0.99 4.22 -15.79
C ILE A 55 -0.90 4.74 -14.35
N VAL A 56 -2.02 5.17 -13.81
CA VAL A 56 -2.18 5.61 -12.41
C VAL A 56 -3.45 4.99 -11.84
N THR A 57 -3.59 4.97 -10.52
CA THR A 57 -4.85 4.59 -9.89
C THR A 57 -5.78 5.80 -9.74
N THR A 58 -7.09 5.56 -9.63
CA THR A 58 -8.10 6.59 -9.32
C THR A 58 -8.06 7.01 -7.85
N THR A 59 -7.75 6.07 -6.97
CA THR A 59 -7.68 6.17 -5.51
C THR A 59 -6.36 5.56 -5.03
N ASN A 60 -6.01 5.67 -3.75
CA ASN A 60 -4.78 5.07 -3.22
C ASN A 60 -5.06 4.31 -1.92
N ASN A 61 -6.12 3.50 -1.91
CA ASN A 61 -6.51 2.68 -0.76
C ASN A 61 -5.47 1.61 -0.44
N ASN A 62 -4.71 1.14 -1.43
CA ASN A 62 -3.60 0.20 -1.23
C ASN A 62 -2.29 0.88 -0.80
N GLY A 63 -2.27 2.19 -0.56
CA GLY A 63 -1.10 2.88 0.00
C GLY A 63 0.16 2.78 -0.86
N GLY A 64 0.01 2.70 -2.19
CA GLY A 64 1.13 2.61 -3.12
C GLY A 64 1.76 1.23 -3.30
N VAL A 65 1.21 0.18 -2.67
CA VAL A 65 1.74 -1.18 -2.72
C VAL A 65 0.63 -2.17 -3.10
N ASN A 66 0.90 -3.05 -4.06
CA ASN A 66 0.01 -4.17 -4.38
C ASN A 66 0.78 -5.48 -4.30
N GLY A 67 0.30 -6.41 -3.46
CA GLY A 67 0.94 -7.71 -3.29
C GLY A 67 2.41 -7.60 -2.89
N GLY A 68 2.73 -6.66 -2.00
CA GLY A 68 4.10 -6.42 -1.54
C GLY A 68 5.01 -5.62 -2.48
N ILE A 69 4.52 -5.23 -3.66
CA ILE A 69 5.30 -4.53 -4.70
C ILE A 69 4.76 -3.11 -4.92
N THR A 70 5.65 -2.13 -5.02
CA THR A 70 5.27 -0.73 -5.28
C THR A 70 4.58 -0.57 -6.64
N ASN A 71 3.38 0.01 -6.65
CA ASN A 71 2.55 0.16 -7.85
C ASN A 71 2.79 1.48 -8.61
N GLY A 72 3.60 2.39 -8.05
CA GLY A 72 3.93 3.69 -8.66
C GLY A 72 3.12 4.87 -8.12
N MET A 73 2.16 4.62 -7.24
CA MET A 73 1.47 5.64 -6.45
C MET A 73 2.26 5.97 -5.18
N PRO A 74 1.94 7.08 -4.48
CA PRO A 74 2.61 7.42 -3.23
C PRO A 74 2.49 6.31 -2.18
N ILE A 75 3.60 6.01 -1.51
CA ILE A 75 3.61 5.12 -0.35
C ILE A 75 3.01 5.88 0.84
N VAL A 76 1.96 5.33 1.45
CA VAL A 76 1.26 5.95 2.59
C VAL A 76 1.10 4.92 3.69
N PHE A 77 1.66 5.22 4.87
CA PHE A 77 1.59 4.41 6.09
C PHE A 77 1.71 5.27 7.35
#